data_AF-A0A2V6R6M3-F1
#
_entry.id   AF-A0A2V6R6M3-F1
#
_cell.length_a   1.000
_cell.length_b   1.000
_cell.length_c   1.000
_cell.angle_alpha   90.00
_cell.angle_beta   90.00
_cell.angle_gamma   90.00
#
_symmetry.space_group_name_H-M   'P 1'
#
loop_
_entity.id
_entity.type
_entity.pdbx_description
1 polymer ?
#
loop_
_entity_poly.entity_id
_entity_poly.type
_entity_poly.pdbx_seq_one_letter_code
_entity_poly.pdbx_strand_id
1 'polypeptide(L)'
;MPPRGKIVRFPGLPPEPASESGLVAVHRCDPAEALVVRGLLESEGIPTLLRSRIAQSVHPFSVGSQGEIVVMVPEAEAARSRSILARIASGPSFP
;
A
#
# COMPACT_ATOMS: atom_id res chain seq x y z
N MET A 1 -45.54 -28.63 -9.73
CA MET A 1 -44.76 -27.69 -10.56
C MET A 1 -44.04 -26.73 -9.62
N PRO A 2 -42.70 -26.75 -9.50
CA PRO A 2 -42.00 -25.93 -8.49
C PRO A 2 -41.92 -24.46 -8.92
N PRO A 3 -41.95 -23.49 -7.98
CA PRO A 3 -41.91 -22.07 -8.32
C PRO A 3 -40.50 -21.66 -8.78
N ARG A 4 -40.45 -20.82 -9.82
CA ARG A 4 -39.22 -20.25 -10.38
C ARG A 4 -38.52 -19.39 -9.33
N GLY A 5 -37.30 -19.76 -8.94
CA GLY A 5 -36.46 -19.01 -8.02
C GLY A 5 -36.13 -17.62 -8.57
N LYS A 6 -36.24 -16.59 -7.73
CA LYS A 6 -35.87 -15.22 -8.09
C LYS A 6 -34.35 -15.11 -8.18
N ILE A 7 -33.85 -14.74 -9.36
CA ILE A 7 -32.44 -14.46 -9.58
C ILE A 7 -32.10 -13.15 -8.88
N VAL A 8 -31.32 -13.20 -7.80
CA VAL A 8 -30.76 -12.02 -7.16
C VAL A 8 -29.60 -11.53 -8.02
N ARG A 9 -29.70 -10.31 -8.55
CA ARG A 9 -28.54 -9.67 -9.18
C ARG A 9 -27.59 -9.28 -8.07
N PHE A 10 -26.40 -9.85 -8.10
CA PHE A 10 -25.33 -9.43 -7.21
C PHE A 10 -25.06 -7.93 -7.42
N PRO A 11 -24.94 -7.13 -6.34
CA PRO A 11 -24.52 -5.74 -6.44
C PRO A 11 -23.20 -5.65 -7.22
N GLY A 12 -23.13 -4.71 -8.15
CA GLY A 12 -21.95 -4.49 -8.99
C GLY A 12 -20.70 -4.32 -8.13
N LEU A 13 -19.61 -4.91 -8.62
CA LEU A 13 -18.28 -4.88 -7.99
C LEU A 13 -17.93 -3.44 -7.58
N PRO A 14 -17.44 -3.20 -6.35
CA PRO A 14 -16.87 -1.91 -5.97
C PRO A 14 -15.83 -1.47 -7.01
N PRO A 15 -15.63 -0.17 -7.23
CA PRO A 15 -14.64 0.32 -8.19
C PRO A 15 -13.32 -0.40 -7.95
N GLU A 16 -12.81 -1.07 -8.98
CA GLU A 16 -11.60 -1.86 -8.88
C GLU A 16 -10.49 -0.99 -8.26
N PRO A 17 -9.74 -1.48 -7.25
CA PRO A 17 -8.59 -0.75 -6.76
C PRO A 17 -7.70 -0.50 -7.98
N ALA A 18 -7.43 0.77 -8.26
CA ALA A 18 -6.76 1.27 -9.46
C ALA A 18 -5.77 0.22 -10.00
N SER A 19 -6.04 -0.30 -11.20
CA SER A 19 -5.17 -1.28 -11.87
C SER A 19 -3.71 -0.92 -11.62
N GLU A 20 -2.84 -1.89 -11.34
CA GLU A 20 -1.41 -1.65 -11.01
C GLU A 20 -0.71 -0.68 -11.97
N SER A 21 -1.22 -0.57 -13.20
CA SER A 21 -0.92 0.41 -14.25
C SER A 21 -0.97 1.91 -13.85
N GLY A 22 -1.43 2.26 -12.65
CA GLY A 22 -1.50 3.66 -12.16
C GLY A 22 -0.85 3.89 -10.79
N LEU A 23 -0.11 2.92 -10.26
CA LEU A 23 0.53 3.03 -8.95
C LEU A 23 2.01 3.42 -9.07
N VAL A 24 2.43 4.42 -8.30
CA VAL A 24 3.82 4.90 -8.25
C VAL A 24 4.40 4.75 -6.86
N ALA A 25 5.69 4.40 -6.81
CA ALA A 25 6.43 4.30 -5.55
C ALA A 25 6.72 5.69 -4.98
N VAL A 26 6.42 5.88 -3.69
CA VAL A 26 6.67 7.15 -2.96
C VAL A 26 7.64 7.00 -1.80
N HIS A 27 7.77 5.80 -1.21
CA HIS A 27 8.69 5.55 -0.10
C HIS A 27 9.18 4.10 -0.10
N ARG A 28 10.35 3.86 0.49
CA ARG A 28 10.91 2.53 0.75
C ARG A 28 11.37 2.48 2.19
N CYS A 29 10.92 1.46 2.90
CA CYS A 29 11.11 1.35 4.34
C CYS A 29 11.06 -0.11 4.79
N ASP A 30 11.40 -0.35 6.06
CA ASP A 30 11.22 -1.67 6.67
C ASP A 30 9.72 -2.01 6.89
N PRO A 31 9.38 -3.27 7.17
CA PRO A 31 7.98 -3.67 7.36
C PRO A 31 7.24 -2.95 8.47
N ALA A 32 7.90 -2.55 9.56
CA ALA A 32 7.25 -1.87 10.67
C ALA A 32 6.94 -0.42 10.31
N GLU A 33 7.92 0.30 9.74
CA GLU A 33 7.73 1.67 9.25
C GLU A 33 6.66 1.72 8.14
N ALA A 34 6.61 0.72 7.26
CA ALA A 34 5.63 0.67 6.17
C ALA A 34 4.17 0.64 6.67
N LEU A 35 3.90 -0.03 7.79
CA LEU A 35 2.57 -0.03 8.40
C LEU A 35 2.20 1.35 8.96
N VAL A 36 3.17 2.04 9.57
CA VAL A 36 2.97 3.41 10.09
C VAL A 36 2.70 4.38 8.94
N VAL A 37 3.52 4.33 7.88
CA VAL A 37 3.38 5.17 6.69
C VAL A 37 2.05 4.92 5.99
N ARG A 38 1.63 3.66 5.86
CA ARG A 38 0.32 3.32 5.31
C ARG A 38 -0.81 3.94 6.12
N GLY A 39 -0.80 3.76 7.45
CA GLY A 39 -1.84 4.31 8.32
C GLY A 39 -1.94 5.83 8.23
N LEU A 40 -0.80 6.52 8.11
CA LEU A 40 -0.76 7.97 7.90
C LEU A 40 -1.41 8.38 6.56
N LEU A 41 -0.99 7.77 5.45
CA LEU A 41 -1.50 8.12 4.12
C LEU A 41 -2.98 7.78 3.98
N GLU A 42 -3.41 6.62 4.47
CA GLU A 42 -4.83 6.22 4.45
C GLU A 42 -5.69 7.16 5.31
N SER A 43 -5.17 7.64 6.45
CA SER A 43 -5.86 8.64 7.30
C SER A 43 -6.03 10.00 6.60
N GLU A 44 -5.16 10.33 5.66
CA GLU A 44 -5.25 11.51 4.79
C GLU A 44 -6.16 11.29 3.55
N GLY A 45 -6.79 10.11 3.47
CA GLY A 45 -7.66 9.70 2.38
C GLY A 45 -6.92 9.17 1.15
N ILE A 46 -5.63 8.85 1.27
CA ILE A 46 -4.80 8.39 0.15
C ILE A 46 -4.72 6.84 0.17
N PRO A 47 -5.29 6.16 -0.83
CA PRO A 47 -5.21 4.70 -0.90
C PRO A 47 -3.75 4.28 -1.11
N THR A 48 -3.29 3.33 -0.28
CA THR A 48 -1.88 2.94 -0.21
C THR A 48 -1.73 1.43 -0.35
N LEU A 49 -0.84 1.00 -1.24
CA LEU A 49 -0.48 -0.39 -1.46
C LEU A 49 0.96 -0.64 -1.00
N LEU A 50 1.15 -1.69 -0.18
CA LEU A 50 2.46 -2.11 0.28
C LEU A 50 2.94 -3.29 -0.57
N ARG A 51 4.09 -3.12 -1.23
CA ARG A 51 4.70 -4.17 -2.04
C ARG A 51 6.00 -4.64 -1.43
N SER A 52 6.02 -5.90 -0.97
CA SER A 52 7.24 -6.53 -0.46
C SER A 52 8.16 -6.95 -1.61
N ARG A 53 9.47 -6.68 -1.47
CA ARG A 53 10.51 -7.19 -2.39
C ARG A 53 11.24 -8.40 -1.80
N ILE A 54 10.52 -9.39 -1.30
CA ILE A 54 11.13 -10.66 -0.90
C ILE A 54 11.50 -11.45 -2.16
N ALA A 55 12.80 -11.62 -2.42
CA ALA A 55 13.27 -12.66 -3.32
C ALA A 55 12.87 -14.02 -2.70
N GLN A 56 12.28 -14.92 -3.49
CA GLN A 56 11.63 -16.16 -3.04
C GLN A 56 12.56 -17.20 -2.37
N SER A 57 13.79 -16.82 -1.98
CA SER A 57 14.80 -17.69 -1.39
C SER A 57 15.70 -16.90 -0.44
N VAL A 58 15.19 -16.50 0.73
CA VAL A 58 16.04 -15.98 1.81
C VAL A 58 15.76 -16.71 3.11
N HIS A 59 16.84 -17.13 3.78
CA HIS A 59 16.85 -17.85 5.05
C HIS A 59 16.16 -17.00 6.15
N PRO A 60 15.45 -17.61 7.12
CA PRO A 60 14.58 -16.90 8.09
C PRO A 60 15.29 -15.97 9.08
N PHE A 61 16.60 -15.72 8.93
CA PHE A 61 17.41 -14.89 9.83
C PHE A 61 18.26 -13.86 9.06
N SER A 62 17.74 -13.29 7.97
CA SER A 62 18.46 -12.27 7.19
C SER A 62 18.29 -10.89 7.83
N VAL A 63 19.39 -10.28 8.27
CA VAL A 63 19.46 -8.90 8.82
C VAL A 63 20.02 -7.99 7.72
N GLY A 64 19.22 -7.04 7.21
CA GLY A 64 19.62 -6.10 6.13
C GLY A 64 18.43 -5.57 5.33
N SER A 65 18.68 -4.83 4.24
CA SER A 65 17.66 -4.27 3.31
C SER A 65 16.83 -5.31 2.54
N GLN A 66 16.99 -6.61 2.84
CA GLN A 66 16.20 -7.68 2.26
C GLN A 66 14.92 -7.85 3.09
N GLY A 67 13.80 -7.36 2.56
CA GLY A 67 12.55 -7.17 3.29
C GLY A 67 11.97 -5.77 3.13
N GLU A 68 12.65 -4.89 2.37
CA GLU A 68 12.15 -3.58 2.00
C GLU A 68 10.73 -3.66 1.42
N ILE A 69 9.85 -2.85 2.02
CA ILE A 69 8.51 -2.61 1.55
C ILE A 69 8.53 -1.32 0.73
N VAL A 70 8.00 -1.42 -0.48
CA VAL A 70 7.74 -0.26 -1.34
C VAL A 70 6.32 0.22 -1.06
N VAL A 71 6.20 1.46 -0.62
CA VAL A 71 4.92 2.14 -0.45
C VAL A 71 4.52 2.74 -1.80
N MET A 72 3.36 2.32 -2.30
CA MET A 72 2.82 2.70 -3.60
C MET A 72 1.47 3.40 -3.44
N VAL A 73 1.25 4.46 -4.21
CA VAL A 73 0.00 5.25 -4.23
C VAL A 73 -0.41 5.54 -5.67
N PRO A 74 -1.67 5.89 -5.96
CA PRO A 74 -2.06 6.38 -7.28
C PRO A 74 -1.20 7.56 -7.71
N GLU A 75 -0.86 7.62 -9.00
CA GLU A 75 -0.02 8.69 -9.56
C GLU A 75 -0.53 10.10 -9.24
N ALA A 76 -1.87 10.28 -9.28
CA ALA A 76 -2.52 11.54 -8.95
C ALA A 76 -2.22 12.05 -7.52
N GLU A 77 -2.00 11.15 -6.57
CA GLU A 77 -1.76 11.48 -5.16
C GLU A 77 -0.27 11.56 -4.81
N ALA A 78 0.63 11.16 -5.72
CA ALA A 78 2.06 10.99 -5.45
C ALA A 78 2.74 12.26 -4.91
N ALA A 79 2.41 13.42 -5.46
CA ALA A 79 2.96 14.70 -5.02
C ALA A 79 2.50 15.06 -3.59
N ARG A 80 1.22 14.80 -3.28
CA ARG A 80 0.65 15.02 -1.95
C ARG A 80 1.27 14.06 -0.94
N SER A 81 1.38 12.78 -1.26
CA SER A 81 2.01 11.78 -0.39
C SER A 81 3.45 12.15 -0.05
N ARG A 82 4.28 12.52 -1.04
CA ARG A 82 5.67 12.95 -0.81
C ARG A 82 5.77 14.17 0.10
N SER A 83 4.84 15.12 -0.02
CA SER A 83 4.80 16.31 0.83
C SER A 83 4.47 15.97 2.29
N ILE A 84 3.52 15.06 2.52
CA ILE A 84 3.17 14.55 3.85
C ILE A 84 4.39 13.84 4.47
N LEU A 85 5.07 12.98 3.71
CA LEU A 85 6.24 12.23 4.18
C LEU A 85 7.44 13.14 4.48
N ALA A 86 7.67 14.18 3.68
CA ALA A 86 8.74 15.14 3.93
C ALA A 86 8.55 15.89 5.26
N ARG A 87 7.30 16.16 5.65
CA ARG A 87 6.98 16.85 6.91
C ARG A 87 7.34 16.01 8.14
N ILE A 88 7.20 14.69 8.07
CA ILE A 88 7.47 13.77 9.20
C ILE A 88 8.93 13.30 9.25
N ALA A 89 9.62 13.23 8.11
CA ALA A 89 11.03 12.82 8.03
C ALA A 89 11.99 13.77 8.78
N SER A 90 11.48 14.92 9.25
CA SER A 90 12.20 15.88 10.10
C SER A 90 12.29 15.44 11.58
N GLY A 91 11.82 14.24 11.94
CA GLY A 91 11.96 13.66 13.27
C GLY A 91 13.37 13.12 13.55
N PRO A 92 13.78 12.94 14.83
CA PRO A 92 15.13 12.52 15.18
C PRO A 92 15.46 11.14 14.58
N SER A 93 16.50 11.09 13.76
CA SER A 93 17.15 9.85 13.35
C SER A 93 17.94 9.30 14.54
N PHE A 94 17.45 8.22 15.17
CA PHE A 94 18.23 7.51 16.18
C PHE A 94 19.22 6.56 15.48
N PRO A 95 20.51 6.58 15.86
CA PRO A 95 21.53 5.68 15.33
C PRO A 95 21.34 4.22 15.78
#